data_AF-A0A7V4KBT7-F1
#
_entry.id   AF-A0A7V4KBT7-F1
#
_cell.length_a   1.000
_cell.length_b   1.000
_cell.length_c   1.000
_cell.angle_alpha   90.00
_cell.angle_beta   90.00
_cell.angle_gamma   90.00
#
_symmetry.space_group_name_H-M   'P 1'
#
loop_
_entity.id
_entity.type
_entity.pdbx_description
1 polymer ?
#
loop_
_entity_poly.entity_id
_entity_poly.type
_entity_poly.pdbx_seq_one_letter_code
_entity_poly.pdbx_strand_id
1 'polypeptide(L)' 'MAVLKVEDLKMHYKTKMGYVKAVDGISFELEAGESLGIVGESGCGKTSVSMTLL' A
#
# COMPACT_ATOMS: atom_id res chain seq x y z
N MET A 1 9.54 11.86 -14.84
CA MET A 1 10.40 11.47 -13.72
C MET A 1 9.44 11.18 -12.58
N ALA A 2 9.41 9.94 -12.11
CA ALA A 2 8.49 9.51 -11.07
C ALA A 2 8.62 10.41 -9.84
N VAL A 3 7.48 10.94 -9.39
CA VAL A 3 7.40 11.74 -8.15
C VAL A 3 7.24 10.84 -6.93
N LEU A 4 6.75 9.62 -7.13
CA LEU A 4 6.69 8.58 -6.11
C LEU A 4 7.06 7.24 -6.75
N LYS A 5 7.97 6.52 -6.09
CA LYS A 5 8.37 5.17 -6.47
C LYS A 5 8.31 4.28 -5.24
N VAL A 6 7.55 3.19 -5.35
CA VAL A 6 7.31 2.24 -4.27
C VAL A 6 7.75 0.86 -4.75
N GLU A 7 8.65 0.23 -4.00
CA GLU A 7 9.20 -1.09 -4.30
C GLU A 7 9.00 -2.04 -3.11
N ASP A 8 8.44 -3.22 -3.38
CA ASP A 8 8.20 -4.32 -2.42
C ASP A 8 7.60 -3.87 -1.06
N LEU A 9 6.63 -2.96 -1.10
CA LEU A 9 6.02 -2.42 0.11
C LEU A 9 5.27 -3.51 0.87
N LYS A 10 5.61 -3.67 2.15
CA LYS A 10 5.01 -4.63 3.07
C LYS A 10 4.56 -3.92 4.33
N MET A 11 3.32 -4.16 4.73
CA MET A 11 2.75 -3.68 5.99
C MET A 11 1.96 -4.80 6.63
N HIS A 12 2.49 -5.33 7.72
CA HIS A 12 1.90 -6.45 8.45
C HIS A 12 1.50 -5.99 9.85
N TYR A 13 0.24 -6.19 10.23
CA TYR A 13 -0.23 -5.91 11.58
C TYR A 13 0.01 -7.12 12.48
N LYS A 14 0.59 -6.87 13.64
CA LYS A 14 0.72 -7.90 14.68
C LYS A 14 -0.60 -8.00 15.45
N THR A 15 -1.19 -9.19 15.48
CA THR A 15 -2.41 -9.50 16.23
C THR A 15 -2.14 -10.65 17.21
N LYS A 16 -3.11 -10.94 18.09
CA LYS A 16 -3.03 -12.10 19.01
C LYS A 16 -3.00 -13.44 18.28
N MET A 17 -3.53 -13.50 17.05
CA MET A 17 -3.60 -14.72 16.22
C MET A 17 -2.43 -14.83 15.23
N GLY A 18 -1.46 -13.91 15.28
CA GLY A 18 -0.33 -13.84 14.35
C GLY A 18 -0.34 -12.56 13.52
N TYR A 19 0.42 -12.57 12.42
CA TYR A 19 0.54 -11.43 11.52
C TYR A 19 -0.60 -11.42 10.49
N VAL A 20 -1.24 -10.26 10.33
CA VAL A 20 -2.14 -9.97 9.22
C VAL A 20 -1.36 -9.19 8.18
N LYS A 21 -1.20 -9.78 6.99
CA LYS A 21 -0.50 -9.18 5.87
C LYS A 21 -1.41 -8.21 5.11
N ALA A 22 -1.58 -7.00 5.63
CA ALA A 22 -2.46 -6.01 5.02
C ALA A 22 -1.94 -5.46 3.69
N VAL A 23 -0.61 -5.39 3.55
CA VAL A 23 0.09 -5.12 2.29
C VAL A 23 1.25 -6.10 2.22
N ASP A 24 1.40 -6.83 1.12
CA ASP A 24 2.42 -7.88 0.98
C ASP A 24 3.14 -7.82 -0.38
N GLY A 25 4.07 -6.87 -0.53
CA GLY A 25 4.97 -6.80 -1.68
C GLY A 25 4.40 -6.07 -2.89
N ILE A 26 3.68 -4.97 -2.67
CA ILE A 26 3.19 -4.14 -3.78
C ILE A 26 4.28 -3.20 -4.29
N SER A 27 4.33 -2.99 -5.60
CA SER A 27 5.25 -2.05 -6.24
C SER A 27 4.50 -1.24 -7.29
N PHE A 28 4.74 0.07 -7.31
CA PHE A 28 4.17 0.97 -8.31
C PHE A 28 4.96 2.29 -8.37
N GLU A 29 4.77 3.01 -9.46
CA GLU A 29 5.35 4.33 -9.69
C GLU A 29 4.22 5.32 -10.01
N LEU A 30 4.42 6.59 -9.66
CA LEU A 30 3.53 7.69 -9.99
C LEU A 30 4.34 8.81 -10.61
N GLU A 31 3.97 9.20 -11.82
CA GLU A 31 4.62 10.30 -12.54
C GLU A 31 4.01 11.66 -12.17
N ALA A 32 4.74 12.73 -12.46
CA ALA A 32 4.24 14.09 -12.23
C ALA A 32 2.98 14.36 -13.05
N GLY A 33 1.90 14.79 -12.38
CA GLY A 33 0.61 15.11 -13.01
C GLY A 33 -0.36 13.93 -13.11
N GLU A 34 0.04 12.73 -12.70
CA GLU A 34 -0.85 11.57 -12.61
C GLU A 34 -1.66 11.55 -11.31
N SER A 35 -2.78 10.85 -11.34
CA SER A 35 -3.62 10.59 -10.16
C SER A 35 -3.72 9.09 -9.92
N LEU A 36 -3.34 8.64 -8.71
CA LEU A 36 -3.45 7.24 -8.30
C LEU A 36 -4.71 7.04 -7.45
N GLY A 37 -5.59 6.13 -7.89
CA GLY A 37 -6.74 5.67 -7.13
C GLY A 37 -6.53 4.25 -6.60
N ILE A 38 -6.78 4.04 -5.31
CA ILE A 38 -6.75 2.71 -4.69
C ILE A 38 -8.20 2.25 -4.42
N VAL A 39 -8.62 1.16 -5.07
CA VAL A 39 -9.98 0.63 -4.99
C VAL A 39 -10.00 -0.85 -4.62
N GLY A 40 -11.14 -1.35 -4.11
CA GLY A 40 -11.30 -2.72 -3.65
C GLY A 40 -12.26 -2.84 -2.46
N GLU A 41 -12.57 -4.08 -2.07
CA GLU A 41 -13.50 -4.39 -0.97
C GLU A 41 -13.03 -3.92 0.40
N SER A 42 -13.95 -3.82 1.36
CA SER A 42 -13.59 -3.49 2.75
C SER A 42 -12.59 -4.52 3.31
N GLY A 43 -11.52 -4.03 3.95
CA GLY A 43 -10.48 -4.90 4.52
C GLY A 43 -9.36 -5.36 3.57
N CYS A 44 -9.39 -5.00 2.27
CA CYS A 44 -8.37 -5.43 1.31
C CYS A 44 -7.02 -4.69 1.38
N GLY A 45 -6.81 -3.80 2.37
CA GLY A 45 -5.53 -3.12 2.59
C GLY A 45 -5.40 -1.69 2.03
N LYS A 46 -6.44 -1.11 1.41
CA LYS A 46 -6.37 0.25 0.82
C LYS A 46 -5.88 1.32 1.78
N THR A 47 -6.53 1.45 2.94
CA THR A 47 -6.14 2.41 3.97
C THR A 47 -4.75 2.12 4.51
N SER A 48 -4.36 0.84 4.59
CA SER A 48 -3.01 0.46 5.00
C SER A 48 -1.97 0.96 4.01
N VAL A 49 -2.20 0.81 2.70
CA VAL A 49 -1.32 1.39 1.67
C VAL A 49 -1.22 2.91 1.84
N SER A 50 -2.35 3.62 1.92
CA SER A 50 -2.33 5.09 2.08
C SER A 50 -1.60 5.54 3.34
N MET A 51 -1.78 4.85 4.47
CA MET A 51 -1.11 5.17 5.73
C MET A 51 0.39 4.85 5.71
N THR A 52 0.84 3.88 4.91
CA THR A 52 2.26 3.54 4.80
C THR A 52 3.02 4.49 3.87
N LEU A 53 2.33 5.19 2.97
CA LEU A 53 2.93 6.17 2.06
C LEU A 53 3.10 7.57 2.66
N LEU A 54 2.42 7.86 3.79
CA LEU A 54 2.51 9.11 4.55
C LEU A 54 3.56 9.02 5.65
#